data_AF-A0A099WMJ2-F1
#
_entry.id   AF-A0A099WMJ2-F1
#
_cell.length_a   1.000
_cell.length_b   1.000
_cell.length_c   1.000
_cell.angle_alpha   90.00
_cell.angle_beta   90.00
_cell.angle_gamma   90.00
#
_symmetry.space_group_name_H-M   'P 1'
#
loop_
_entity.id
_entity.type
_entity.pdbx_description
1 polymer ?
#
loop_
_entity_poly.entity_id
_entity_poly.type
_entity_poly.pdbx_seq_one_letter_code
_entity_poly.pdbx_strand_id
1 'polypeptide(L)'
;MKMEIIEEQFNNLDGATLEIGYNEEAKAHLLSLHPEKSGDTVSIWVDSDLKNKMMDALTLQKLDENDVFLLEELKKLVPMYEGSLIAALAYAKNDPEFSIAWKMIENKNLIIQKLATWALEQEEAE
;
A
#
# COMPACT_ATOMS: atom_id res chain seq x y z
N MET A 1 0.87 6.75 12.67
CA MET A 1 -0.35 5.94 12.43
C MET A 1 -0.01 4.60 11.76
N LYS A 2 -0.02 3.49 12.51
CA LYS A 2 0.30 2.15 12.00
C LYS A 2 -0.81 1.60 11.11
N MET A 3 -0.55 1.43 9.81
CA MET A 3 -1.48 0.79 8.88
C MET A 3 -1.34 -0.73 8.95
N GLU A 4 -2.37 -1.44 9.38
CA GLU A 4 -2.41 -2.91 9.35
C GLU A 4 -3.05 -3.40 8.04
N ILE A 5 -2.25 -4.04 7.20
CA ILE A 5 -2.70 -4.65 5.95
C ILE A 5 -2.64 -6.17 6.11
N ILE A 6 -3.79 -6.86 6.02
CA ILE A 6 -3.89 -8.32 6.16
C ILE A 6 -3.88 -8.96 4.75
N GLU A 7 -3.08 -10.02 4.60
CA GLU A 7 -2.52 -10.61 3.36
C GLU A 7 -3.50 -11.06 2.26
N GLU A 8 -4.78 -11.32 2.54
CA GLU A 8 -5.63 -12.10 1.60
C GLU A 8 -6.09 -11.36 0.32
N GLN A 9 -5.59 -10.14 0.03
CA GLN A 9 -6.00 -9.36 -1.16
C GLN A 9 -4.85 -8.88 -2.07
N PHE A 10 -3.62 -9.35 -1.87
CA PHE A 10 -2.43 -8.90 -2.61
C PHE A 10 -2.13 -9.64 -3.93
N ASN A 11 -3.01 -10.51 -4.41
CA ASN A 11 -2.82 -11.22 -5.68
C ASN A 11 -2.85 -10.26 -6.88
N ASN A 12 -1.72 -9.60 -7.15
CA ASN A 12 -1.26 -9.10 -8.45
C ASN A 12 0.12 -8.38 -8.40
N LEU A 13 1.06 -8.85 -7.58
CA LEU A 13 2.46 -8.84 -7.98
C LEU A 13 2.80 -10.30 -8.17
N ASP A 14 2.65 -10.78 -9.41
CA ASP A 14 2.55 -12.20 -9.77
C ASP A 14 3.59 -13.05 -9.01
N GLY A 15 3.18 -13.63 -7.89
CA GLY A 15 4.00 -14.51 -7.07
C GLY A 15 4.79 -13.94 -5.88
N ALA A 16 4.66 -12.69 -5.42
CA ALA A 16 5.40 -12.25 -4.22
C ALA A 16 4.78 -11.11 -3.40
N THR A 17 4.87 -11.21 -2.06
CA THR A 17 4.46 -10.20 -1.07
C THR A 17 5.65 -9.32 -0.69
N LEU A 18 5.51 -7.99 -0.76
CA LEU A 18 6.50 -7.04 -0.28
C LEU A 18 6.11 -6.52 1.11
N GLU A 19 6.95 -6.79 2.11
CA GLU A 19 6.85 -6.27 3.47
C GLU A 19 7.84 -5.12 3.68
N ILE A 20 7.37 -4.02 4.28
CA ILE A 20 8.18 -2.85 4.58
C ILE A 20 8.16 -2.61 6.09
N GLY A 21 9.33 -2.64 6.72
CA GLY A 21 9.52 -2.35 8.14
C GLY A 21 10.49 -1.20 8.37
N TYR A 22 10.48 -0.62 9.56
CA TYR A 22 11.42 0.41 9.97
C TYR A 22 12.13 0.00 11.28
N ASN A 23 13.43 0.25 11.35
CA ASN A 23 14.24 0.05 12.55
C ASN A 23 14.84 1.38 13.01
N GLU A 24 14.41 1.85 14.18
CA GLU A 24 14.86 3.10 14.81
C GLU A 24 16.36 3.08 15.18
N GLU A 25 16.88 1.96 15.68
CA GLU A 25 18.28 1.83 16.09
C GLU A 25 19.23 1.90 14.87
N ALA A 26 18.83 1.28 13.77
CA ALA A 26 19.59 1.27 12.52
C ALA A 26 19.30 2.49 11.62
N LYS A 27 18.25 3.27 11.92
CA LYS A 27 17.70 4.33 11.06
C LYS A 27 17.52 3.88 9.61
N ALA A 28 17.05 2.65 9.43
CA ALA A 28 16.96 2.00 8.13
C ALA A 28 15.62 1.31 7.95
N HIS A 29 15.21 1.17 6.69
CA HIS A 29 14.01 0.45 6.30
C HIS A 29 14.36 -0.98 5.90
N LEU A 30 13.60 -1.95 6.40
CA LEU A 30 13.64 -3.33 5.95
C LEU A 30 12.66 -3.49 4.79
N LEU A 31 13.14 -4.01 3.67
CA LEU A 31 12.30 -4.46 2.57
C LEU A 31 12.45 -5.98 2.47
N SER A 32 11.36 -6.72 2.68
CA SER A 32 11.33 -8.18 2.56
C SER A 32 10.41 -8.60 1.43
N LEU A 33 10.94 -9.34 0.46
CA LEU A 33 10.18 -9.92 -0.63
C LEU A 33 9.95 -11.41 -0.32
N HIS A 34 8.69 -11.75 -0.05
CA HIS A 34 8.24 -13.11 0.24
C HIS A 34 7.68 -13.74 -1.03
N PRO A 35 8.33 -14.77 -1.60
CA PRO A 35 7.77 -15.47 -2.75
C PRO A 35 6.55 -16.32 -2.36
N GLU A 36 5.54 -16.35 -3.22
CA GLU A 36 4.27 -17.08 -3.07
C GLU A 36 4.46 -18.60 -3.15
N LYS A 37 5.48 -19.05 -3.89
CA LYS A 37 5.90 -20.47 -3.94
C LYS A 37 7.08 -20.68 -3.00
N SER A 38 7.24 -21.91 -2.50
CA SER A 38 8.33 -22.33 -1.61
C SER A 38 9.69 -21.84 -2.13
N GLY A 39 10.14 -20.72 -1.60
CA GLY A 39 11.35 -20.01 -1.95
C GLY A 39 11.75 -19.15 -0.76
N ASP A 40 13.04 -18.85 -0.65
CA ASP A 40 13.54 -18.11 0.49
C ASP A 40 13.15 -16.63 0.37
N THR A 41 12.67 -16.05 1.46
CA THR A 41 12.45 -14.60 1.58
C THR A 41 13.77 -13.88 1.38
N VAL A 42 13.76 -12.87 0.51
CA VAL A 42 14.91 -11.97 0.36
C VAL A 42 14.62 -10.68 1.12
N SER A 43 15.47 -10.38 2.10
CA SER A 43 15.35 -9.17 2.92
C SER A 43 16.57 -8.28 2.76
N ILE A 44 16.34 -6.99 2.55
CA ILE A 44 17.40 -5.97 2.46
C ILE A 44 17.11 -4.82 3.40
N TRP A 45 18.16 -4.31 4.05
CA TRP A 45 18.11 -3.04 4.75
C TRP A 45 18.55 -1.93 3.79
N VAL A 46 17.71 -0.92 3.65
CA VAL A 46 17.96 0.23 2.79
C VAL A 46 17.80 1.52 3.59
N ASP A 47 18.57 2.55 3.22
CA ASP A 47 18.33 3.89 3.74
C ASP A 47 17.02 4.48 3.19
N SER A 48 16.56 5.58 3.81
CA SER A 48 15.31 6.24 3.44
C SER A 48 15.32 6.76 1.99
N ASP A 49 16.46 7.26 1.51
CA ASP A 49 16.58 7.80 0.15
C ASP A 49 16.40 6.70 -0.90
N LEU A 50 17.00 5.53 -0.68
CA LEU A 50 16.89 4.37 -1.55
C LEU A 50 15.50 3.74 -1.47
N LYS A 51 14.92 3.60 -0.27
CA LYS A 51 13.52 3.19 -0.08
C LYS A 51 12.59 4.08 -0.90
N ASN A 52 12.71 5.39 -0.77
CA ASN A 52 11.84 6.34 -1.48
C ASN A 52 12.00 6.22 -3.00
N LYS A 53 13.23 6.15 -3.52
CA LYS A 53 13.49 5.92 -4.96
C LYS A 53 12.92 4.59 -5.46
N MET A 54 12.99 3.53 -4.67
CA MET A 54 12.42 2.23 -5.03
C MET A 54 10.90 2.28 -5.04
N MET A 55 10.28 2.93 -4.05
CA MET A 55 8.84 3.16 -4.02
C MET A 55 8.37 4.04 -5.18
N ASP A 56 9.11 5.09 -5.53
CA ASP A 56 8.85 5.94 -6.70
C ASP A 56 8.92 5.13 -8.00
N ALA A 57 9.94 4.27 -8.14
CA ALA A 57 10.09 3.40 -9.30
C ALA A 57 8.95 2.37 -9.42
N LEU A 58 8.46 1.85 -8.29
CA LEU A 58 7.30 0.96 -8.24
C LEU A 58 5.98 1.70 -8.52
N THR A 59 5.92 3.01 -8.24
CA THR A 59 4.73 3.85 -8.40
C THR A 59 4.71 4.69 -9.69
N LEU A 60 5.65 4.45 -10.62
CA LEU A 60 5.76 5.12 -11.94
C LEU A 60 4.52 4.97 -12.83
N GLN A 61 3.60 4.06 -12.52
CA GLN A 61 2.29 4.04 -13.15
C GLN A 61 1.48 5.25 -12.70
N LYS A 62 1.18 6.14 -13.67
CA LYS A 62 0.22 7.23 -13.47
C LYS A 62 -1.15 6.64 -13.20
N LEU A 63 -1.82 7.16 -12.18
CA LEU A 63 -3.22 6.86 -11.93
C LEU A 63 -4.08 7.49 -13.02
N ASP A 64 -5.07 6.75 -13.49
CA ASP A 64 -6.17 7.34 -14.24
C ASP A 64 -7.16 8.08 -13.31
N GLU A 65 -8.18 8.71 -13.87
CA GLU A 65 -9.15 9.49 -13.08
C GLU A 65 -9.92 8.63 -12.06
N ASN A 66 -10.22 7.37 -12.38
CA ASN A 66 -10.93 6.45 -11.49
C ASN A 66 -10.02 5.99 -10.35
N ASP A 67 -8.76 5.71 -10.67
CA ASP A 67 -7.73 5.37 -9.71
C ASP A 67 -7.49 6.51 -8.72
N VAL A 68 -7.41 7.76 -9.19
CA VAL A 68 -7.29 8.95 -8.34
C VAL A 68 -8.50 9.08 -7.41
N PHE A 69 -9.71 8.93 -7.94
CA PHE A 69 -10.93 9.00 -7.15
C PHE A 69 -10.93 7.96 -6.01
N LEU A 70 -10.63 6.69 -6.33
CA LEU A 70 -10.58 5.62 -5.34
C LEU A 70 -9.52 5.87 -4.25
N LEU A 71 -8.34 6.33 -4.65
CA LEU A 71 -7.26 6.65 -3.71
C LEU A 71 -7.67 7.78 -2.76
N GLU A 72 -8.24 8.86 -3.27
CA GLU A 72 -8.65 10.01 -2.44
C GLU A 72 -9.78 9.67 -1.47
N GLU A 73 -10.74 8.82 -1.87
CA GLU A 73 -11.77 8.32 -0.94
C GLU A 73 -11.16 7.45 0.16
N LEU A 74 -10.20 6.58 -0.17
CA LEU A 74 -9.53 5.75 0.84
C LEU A 74 -8.66 6.58 1.80
N LYS A 75 -7.98 7.63 1.33
CA LYS A 75 -7.23 8.56 2.20
C LYS A 75 -8.09 9.22 3.25
N LYS A 76 -9.37 9.51 2.93
CA LYS A 76 -10.33 10.07 3.89
C LYS A 76 -10.83 9.04 4.89
N LEU A 77 -11.11 7.83 4.40
CA LEU A 77 -11.76 6.78 5.19
C LEU A 77 -10.80 6.04 6.12
N VAL A 78 -9.58 5.73 5.68
CA VAL A 78 -8.63 4.93 6.47
C VAL A 78 -8.32 5.55 7.84
N PRO A 79 -8.09 6.87 7.98
CA PRO A 79 -7.93 7.50 9.29
C PRO A 79 -9.19 7.41 10.18
N MET A 80 -10.39 7.43 9.59
CA MET A 80 -11.65 7.28 10.34
C MET A 80 -11.83 5.88 10.93
N TYR A 81 -11.13 4.89 10.37
CA TYR A 81 -11.15 3.50 10.82
C TYR A 81 -9.83 3.09 11.48
N GLU A 82 -9.17 4.01 12.18
CA GLU A 82 -7.95 3.75 12.96
C GLU A 82 -6.81 3.11 12.15
N GLY A 83 -6.72 3.41 10.84
CA GLY A 83 -5.72 2.82 9.96
C GLY A 83 -6.11 1.48 9.34
N SER A 84 -7.30 0.94 9.64
CA SER A 84 -7.79 -0.30 9.06
C SER A 84 -8.30 -0.10 7.64
N LEU A 85 -7.49 -0.51 6.65
CA LEU A 85 -7.89 -0.51 5.24
C LEU A 85 -9.10 -1.43 4.98
N ILE A 86 -9.21 -2.54 5.70
CA ILE A 86 -10.32 -3.50 5.52
C ILE A 86 -11.64 -2.88 5.94
N ALA A 87 -11.69 -2.22 7.10
CA ALA A 87 -12.89 -1.55 7.56
C ALA A 87 -13.27 -0.38 6.62
N ALA A 88 -12.28 0.40 6.18
CA ALA A 88 -12.48 1.47 5.21
C ALA A 88 -13.05 0.95 3.88
N LEU A 89 -12.51 -0.13 3.33
CA LEU A 89 -13.00 -0.76 2.09
C LEU A 89 -14.40 -1.36 2.26
N ALA A 90 -14.66 -2.01 3.39
CA ALA A 90 -15.98 -2.59 3.68
C ALA A 90 -17.06 -1.50 3.74
N TYR A 91 -16.74 -0.35 4.34
CA TYR A 91 -17.61 0.81 4.35
C TYR A 91 -17.77 1.41 2.95
N ALA A 92 -16.66 1.69 2.26
CA ALA A 92 -16.65 2.33 0.94
C ALA A 92 -17.43 1.54 -0.12
N LYS A 93 -17.43 0.21 -0.06
CA LYS A 93 -18.19 -0.65 -0.99
C LYS A 93 -19.71 -0.49 -0.90
N ASN A 94 -20.24 0.14 0.15
CA ASN A 94 -21.65 0.51 0.24
C ASN A 94 -21.99 1.76 -0.59
N ASP A 95 -20.99 2.56 -0.95
CA ASP A 95 -21.14 3.64 -1.91
C ASP A 95 -21.17 3.07 -3.35
N PRO A 96 -22.25 3.31 -4.12
CA PRO A 96 -22.38 2.74 -5.46
C PRO A 96 -21.28 3.18 -6.43
N GLU A 97 -20.84 4.44 -6.35
CA GLU A 97 -19.83 5.01 -7.25
C GLU A 97 -18.45 4.41 -6.97
N PHE A 98 -18.06 4.35 -5.69
CA PHE A 98 -16.85 3.66 -5.24
C PHE A 98 -16.88 2.17 -5.61
N SER A 99 -17.99 1.48 -5.39
CA SER A 99 -18.13 0.04 -5.69
C SER A 99 -17.97 -0.26 -7.18
N ILE A 100 -18.50 0.59 -8.05
CA ILE A 100 -18.36 0.48 -9.51
C ILE A 100 -16.91 0.74 -9.91
N ALA A 101 -16.33 1.86 -9.48
CA ALA A 101 -14.95 2.20 -9.78
C ALA A 101 -13.98 1.10 -9.30
N TRP A 102 -14.14 0.61 -8.07
CA TRP A 102 -13.31 -0.44 -7.49
C TRP A 102 -13.34 -1.76 -8.28
N LYS A 103 -14.49 -2.09 -8.87
CA LYS A 103 -14.63 -3.27 -9.74
C LYS A 103 -13.96 -3.08 -11.10
N MET A 104 -14.00 -1.86 -11.63
CA MET A 104 -13.49 -1.54 -12.97
C MET A 104 -11.98 -1.39 -13.03
N ILE A 105 -11.31 -1.08 -11.92
CA ILE A 105 -9.86 -0.91 -11.93
C ILE A 105 -9.10 -2.24 -12.08
N GLU A 106 -8.15 -2.23 -13.00
CA GLU A 106 -7.28 -3.37 -13.32
C GLU A 106 -6.21 -3.58 -12.24
N ASN A 107 -5.68 -2.49 -11.69
CA ASN A 107 -4.53 -2.52 -10.77
C ASN A 107 -4.87 -2.01 -9.35
N LYS A 108 -5.61 -2.82 -8.59
CA LYS A 108 -5.93 -2.55 -7.17
C LYS A 108 -4.68 -2.40 -6.30
N ASN A 109 -3.62 -3.12 -6.64
CA ASN A 109 -2.34 -3.06 -5.91
C ASN A 109 -1.70 -1.67 -6.00
N LEU A 110 -1.81 -0.99 -7.16
CA LEU A 110 -1.29 0.37 -7.32
C LEU A 110 -1.97 1.37 -6.36
N ILE A 111 -3.29 1.23 -6.17
CA ILE A 111 -4.05 2.07 -5.23
C ILE A 111 -3.58 1.84 -3.79
N ILE A 112 -3.44 0.57 -3.40
CA ILE A 112 -3.00 0.19 -2.05
C ILE A 112 -1.57 0.67 -1.80
N GLN A 113 -0.66 0.49 -2.77
CA GLN A 113 0.72 0.96 -2.66
C GLN A 113 0.79 2.47 -2.49
N LYS A 114 0.06 3.24 -3.31
CA LYS A 114 0.04 4.71 -3.17
C LYS A 114 -0.61 5.18 -1.88
N LEU A 115 -1.58 4.44 -1.36
CA LEU A 115 -2.18 4.70 -0.05
C LEU A 115 -1.19 4.41 1.09
N ALA A 116 -0.43 3.32 1.01
CA ALA A 116 0.60 2.99 1.98
C ALA A 116 1.75 4.01 1.97
N THR A 117 2.22 4.43 0.79
CA THR A 117 3.22 5.51 0.67
C THR A 117 2.72 6.79 1.31
N TRP A 118 1.48 7.20 1.01
CA TRP A 118 0.88 8.39 1.63
C TRP A 118 0.82 8.28 3.15
N ALA A 119 0.43 7.13 3.70
CA ALA A 119 0.37 6.95 5.15
C ALA A 119 1.74 7.04 5.82
N LEU A 120 2.78 6.46 5.20
CA LEU A 120 4.16 6.60 5.67
C LEU A 120 4.62 8.07 5.64
N GLU A 121 4.27 8.83 4.60
CA GLU A 121 4.56 10.27 4.51
C GLU A 121 3.87 11.06 5.63
N GLN A 122 2.67 10.66 6.07
CA GLN A 122 2.00 11.31 7.21
C GLN A 122 2.72 11.01 8.53
N GLU A 123 3.28 9.81 8.72
CA GLU A 123 4.06 9.46 9.92
C GLU A 123 5.40 10.20 9.99
N GLU A 124 6.09 10.38 8.86
CA GLU A 124 7.36 11.12 8.80
C GLU A 124 7.19 12.63 9.00
N ALA A 125 5.96 13.15 8.85
CA ALA A 125 5.62 14.57 9.01
C ALA A 125 5.19 14.96 10.45
N GLU A 126 4.96 13.98 11.33
CA GLU A 126 4.65 14.15 12.76
C GLU A 126 5.90 14.10 13.65
#